data_AF-A0A9W8Y3Q8-F1
#
_entry.id   AF-A0A9W8Y3Q8-F1
#
_cell.length_a   1.000
_cell.length_b   1.000
_cell.length_c   1.000
_cell.angle_alpha   90.00
_cell.angle_beta   90.00
_cell.angle_gamma   90.00
#
_symmetry.space_group_name_H-M   'P 1'
#
loop_
_entity.id
_entity.type
_entity.pdbx_description
1 polymer ?
#
loop_
_entity_poly.entity_id
_entity_poly.type
_entity_poly.pdbx_seq_one_letter_code
_entity_poly.pdbx_strand_id
1 'polypeptide(L)'
;MKETNAICKKQWETLRQNAGRKTLGQIAAEFEVFLEGFRQERSLEDAKLVNAQKARVLGVGAGVAQSANSQLQQNSGAGGSSGKGKATKQEGVVVVDCWDSDWDWRYTPRWCTHSSCPSSSSYSPYANHLYAFYHTRRPSTFLPLQNLCSTCSKSEVETCERCISEKWSGRCGWDEGEWNAWFGNVVRNRDVESEFWVNAQERLIRERGPVRWVEKGGEVEGKEGQVLEKKGKWGILSRLFSSMAA
;
A
#
# COMPACT_ATOMS: atom_id res chain seq x y z
N MET A 1 -9.09 -1.65 -24.63
CA MET A 1 -10.33 -1.44 -25.44
C MET A 1 -10.14 -1.85 -26.90
N LYS A 2 -9.11 -1.34 -27.61
CA LYS A 2 -8.90 -1.69 -29.03
C LYS A 2 -8.62 -3.20 -29.24
N GLU A 3 -7.76 -3.78 -28.41
CA GLU A 3 -7.40 -5.20 -28.49
C GLU A 3 -8.57 -6.13 -28.14
N THR A 4 -9.37 -5.79 -27.13
CA THR A 4 -10.53 -6.60 -26.74
C THR A 4 -11.63 -6.59 -27.80
N ASN A 5 -11.83 -5.44 -28.45
CA ASN A 5 -12.73 -5.35 -29.59
C ASN A 5 -12.19 -6.16 -30.80
N ALA A 6 -10.86 -6.25 -30.97
CA ALA A 6 -10.26 -7.06 -32.01
C ALA A 6 -10.47 -8.56 -31.77
N ILE A 7 -10.38 -9.03 -30.51
CA ILE A 7 -10.66 -10.42 -30.13
C ILE A 7 -12.11 -10.78 -30.45
N CYS A 8 -13.09 -9.97 -30.02
CA CYS A 8 -14.50 -10.24 -30.31
C CYS A 8 -14.79 -10.24 -31.82
N LYS A 9 -14.21 -9.30 -32.58
CA LYS A 9 -14.36 -9.25 -34.05
C LYS A 9 -13.73 -10.47 -34.73
N LYS A 10 -12.55 -10.88 -34.30
CA LYS A 10 -11.87 -12.08 -34.82
C LYS A 10 -12.70 -13.32 -34.57
N GLN A 11 -13.28 -13.46 -33.38
CA GLN A 11 -14.11 -14.60 -33.03
C GLN A 11 -15.41 -14.61 -33.84
N TRP A 12 -16.08 -13.47 -33.99
CA TRP A 12 -17.25 -13.33 -34.85
C TRP A 12 -16.96 -13.77 -36.28
N GLU A 13 -15.87 -13.26 -36.87
CA GLU A 13 -15.50 -13.61 -38.24
C GLU A 13 -15.10 -15.09 -38.37
N THR A 14 -14.45 -15.66 -37.36
CA THR A 14 -14.11 -17.08 -37.32
C THR A 14 -15.37 -17.95 -37.30
N LEU A 15 -16.39 -17.60 -36.50
CA LEU A 15 -17.66 -18.32 -36.48
C LEU A 15 -18.41 -18.18 -37.81
N ARG A 16 -18.37 -17.00 -38.42
CA ARG A 16 -18.99 -16.73 -39.73
C ARG A 16 -18.35 -17.55 -40.84
N GLN A 17 -17.02 -17.62 -40.88
CA GLN A 17 -16.28 -18.36 -41.91
C GLN A 17 -16.44 -19.88 -41.76
N ASN A 18 -16.61 -20.38 -40.53
CA ASN A 18 -16.77 -21.82 -40.24
C ASN A 18 -18.23 -22.28 -40.15
N ALA A 19 -19.19 -21.46 -40.56
CA ALA A 19 -20.62 -21.71 -40.32
C ALA A 19 -21.20 -22.91 -41.11
N GLY A 20 -20.61 -23.31 -42.24
CA GLY A 20 -21.14 -24.40 -43.07
C GLY A 20 -22.60 -24.15 -43.47
N ARG A 21 -23.53 -25.01 -43.01
CA ARG A 21 -24.98 -24.88 -43.24
C ARG A 21 -25.74 -24.12 -42.13
N LYS A 22 -25.04 -23.57 -41.13
CA LYS A 22 -25.68 -22.83 -40.03
C LYS A 22 -26.30 -21.52 -40.53
N THR A 23 -27.45 -21.15 -39.98
CA THR A 23 -28.06 -19.84 -40.27
C THR A 23 -27.35 -18.73 -39.50
N LEU A 24 -27.46 -17.48 -39.96
CA LEU A 24 -26.93 -16.32 -39.23
C LEU A 24 -27.46 -16.22 -37.79
N GLY A 25 -28.70 -16.65 -37.55
CA GLY A 25 -29.27 -16.69 -36.20
C GLY A 25 -28.59 -17.72 -35.28
N GLN A 26 -28.21 -18.89 -35.81
CA GLN A 26 -27.45 -19.88 -35.06
C GLN A 26 -26.03 -19.39 -34.73
N ILE A 27 -25.37 -18.71 -35.67
CA ILE A 27 -24.06 -18.07 -35.46
C ILE A 27 -24.15 -16.98 -34.40
N ALA A 28 -25.20 -16.14 -34.45
CA ALA A 28 -25.44 -15.11 -33.45
C ALA A 28 -25.61 -15.70 -32.04
N ALA A 29 -26.38 -16.78 -31.91
CA ALA A 29 -26.55 -17.48 -30.64
C ALA A 29 -25.21 -18.06 -30.11
N GLU A 30 -24.39 -18.67 -30.97
CA GLU A 30 -23.05 -19.15 -30.60
C GLU A 30 -22.12 -18.01 -30.15
N PHE A 31 -22.21 -16.86 -30.82
CA PHE A 31 -21.42 -15.70 -30.46
C PHE A 31 -21.86 -15.08 -29.12
N GLU A 32 -23.15 -15.05 -28.81
CA GLU A 32 -23.64 -14.60 -27.49
C GLU A 32 -23.11 -15.49 -26.36
N VAL A 33 -23.06 -16.82 -26.56
CA VAL A 33 -22.44 -17.74 -25.58
C VAL A 33 -20.96 -17.42 -25.39
N PHE A 34 -20.24 -17.12 -26.47
CA PHE A 34 -18.85 -16.67 -26.39
C PHE A 34 -18.72 -15.34 -25.61
N LEU A 35 -19.58 -14.36 -25.88
CA LEU A 35 -19.55 -13.07 -25.18
C LEU A 35 -19.80 -13.24 -23.69
N GLU A 36 -20.71 -14.14 -23.30
CA GLU A 36 -20.97 -14.44 -21.89
C GLU A 36 -19.73 -15.03 -21.21
N GLY A 37 -19.08 -16.02 -21.81
CA GLY A 37 -17.82 -16.57 -21.30
C GLY A 37 -16.71 -15.51 -21.20
N PHE A 38 -16.59 -14.66 -22.22
CA PHE A 38 -15.62 -13.56 -22.23
C PHE A 38 -15.88 -12.53 -21.13
N ARG A 39 -17.15 -12.18 -20.86
CA ARG A 39 -17.52 -11.28 -19.75
C ARG A 39 -17.20 -11.89 -18.40
N GLN A 40 -17.49 -13.18 -18.22
CA GLN A 40 -17.19 -13.90 -16.98
C GLN A 40 -15.69 -13.94 -16.71
N GLU A 41 -14.87 -14.28 -17.72
CA GLU A 41 -13.40 -14.28 -17.60
C GLU A 41 -12.88 -12.90 -17.17
N ARG A 42 -13.33 -11.82 -17.80
CA ARG A 42 -12.94 -10.46 -17.41
C ARG A 42 -13.42 -10.08 -16.02
N SER A 43 -14.62 -10.48 -15.62
CA SER A 43 -15.10 -10.23 -14.26
C SER A 43 -14.20 -10.92 -13.23
N LEU A 44 -13.67 -12.11 -13.53
CA LEU A 44 -12.71 -12.81 -12.66
C LEU A 44 -11.35 -12.11 -12.64
N GLU A 45 -10.86 -11.62 -13.78
CA GLU A 45 -9.63 -10.83 -13.85
C GLU A 45 -9.75 -9.52 -13.07
N ASP A 46 -10.85 -8.79 -13.25
CA ASP A 46 -11.14 -7.56 -12.52
C ASP A 46 -11.21 -7.82 -11.01
N ALA A 47 -11.87 -8.91 -10.60
CA ALA A 47 -11.91 -9.32 -9.19
C ALA A 47 -10.51 -9.64 -8.64
N LYS A 48 -9.67 -10.34 -9.41
CA LYS A 48 -8.27 -10.61 -9.03
C LYS A 48 -7.48 -9.30 -8.89
N LEU A 49 -7.64 -8.36 -9.81
CA LEU A 49 -6.95 -7.08 -9.79
C LEU A 49 -7.39 -6.23 -8.59
N VAL A 50 -8.69 -6.16 -8.31
CA VAL A 50 -9.23 -5.46 -7.14
C VAL A 50 -8.71 -6.10 -5.85
N ASN A 51 -8.66 -7.43 -5.77
CA ASN A 51 -8.12 -8.13 -4.61
C ASN A 51 -6.63 -7.86 -4.42
N ALA A 52 -5.84 -7.83 -5.51
CA ALA A 52 -4.42 -7.47 -5.46
C ALA A 52 -4.21 -6.02 -5.01
N GLN A 53 -5.04 -5.08 -5.50
CA GLN A 53 -5.00 -3.68 -5.04
C GLN A 53 -5.37 -3.55 -3.56
N LYS A 54 -6.41 -4.26 -3.11
CA LYS A 54 -6.80 -4.29 -1.70
C LYS A 54 -5.69 -4.86 -0.83
N ALA A 55 -5.06 -5.97 -1.25
CA ALA A 55 -3.92 -6.56 -0.56
C ALA A 55 -2.74 -5.58 -0.44
N ARG A 56 -2.48 -4.81 -1.50
CA ARG A 56 -1.43 -3.76 -1.47
C ARG A 56 -1.73 -2.64 -0.50
N VAL A 57 -2.98 -2.18 -0.44
CA VAL A 57 -3.40 -1.01 0.36
C VAL A 57 -3.63 -1.38 1.83
N LEU A 58 -4.34 -2.47 2.08
CA LEU A 58 -4.79 -2.89 3.41
C LEU A 58 -3.83 -3.91 4.06
N GLY A 59 -2.92 -4.50 3.27
CA GLY A 59 -2.19 -5.71 3.64
C GLY A 59 -3.06 -6.95 3.44
N VAL A 60 -2.40 -8.11 3.32
CA VAL A 60 -3.09 -9.41 3.40
C VAL A 60 -3.30 -9.71 4.88
N GLY A 61 -4.54 -9.63 5.36
CA GLY A 61 -4.85 -10.16 6.68
C GLY A 61 -4.46 -11.65 6.72
N ALA A 62 -3.76 -12.08 7.77
CA ALA A 62 -3.29 -13.45 7.98
C ALA A 62 -4.37 -14.57 7.82
N GLY A 63 -5.64 -14.21 7.64
CA GLY A 63 -6.78 -15.12 7.54
C GLY A 63 -7.11 -15.64 6.14
N VAL A 64 -6.47 -15.16 5.06
CA VAL A 64 -6.73 -15.65 3.69
C VAL A 64 -5.48 -16.29 3.07
N ALA A 65 -4.61 -16.88 3.90
CA ALA A 65 -3.77 -17.98 3.45
C ALA A 65 -4.58 -19.28 3.47
N GLN A 66 -5.75 -19.30 2.81
CA GLN A 66 -6.50 -20.53 2.57
C GLN A 66 -6.34 -20.95 1.11
N SER A 67 -5.74 -22.13 0.95
CA SER A 67 -5.86 -22.99 -0.22
C SER A 67 -5.29 -22.48 -1.55
N ALA A 68 -3.99 -22.23 -1.56
CA ALA A 68 -3.16 -22.47 -2.76
C ALA A 68 -2.34 -23.75 -2.58
N ASN A 69 -2.97 -24.85 -2.15
CA ASN A 69 -2.39 -26.18 -2.31
C ASN A 69 -3.48 -27.25 -2.34
N SER A 70 -4.16 -27.37 -3.48
CA SER A 70 -4.85 -28.61 -3.81
C SER A 70 -5.01 -28.74 -5.31
N GLN A 71 -4.62 -29.92 -5.79
CA GLN A 71 -4.84 -30.50 -7.10
C GLN A 71 -3.94 -30.05 -8.26
N LEU A 72 -2.74 -30.64 -8.33
CA LEU A 72 -2.33 -31.36 -9.53
C LEU A 72 -1.21 -32.35 -9.22
N GLN A 73 -1.59 -33.56 -8.79
CA GLN A 73 -0.84 -34.80 -9.06
C GLN A 73 -1.73 -36.00 -8.72
N GLN A 74 -2.39 -36.55 -9.75
CA GLN A 74 -2.82 -37.94 -9.75
C GLN A 74 -2.21 -38.64 -10.97
N ASN A 75 -1.64 -39.81 -10.68
CA ASN A 75 -1.27 -40.93 -11.56
C ASN A 75 -0.06 -40.79 -12.49
N SER A 76 1.02 -41.49 -12.14
CA SER A 76 1.37 -42.77 -12.79
C SER A 76 2.64 -43.41 -12.20
N GLY A 77 2.62 -44.73 -11.99
CA GLY A 77 3.84 -45.57 -12.12
C GLY A 77 4.35 -46.24 -10.85
N ALA A 78 4.04 -47.52 -10.71
CA ALA A 78 4.64 -48.46 -9.77
C ALA A 78 6.12 -48.73 -10.10
N GLY A 79 6.96 -48.92 -9.08
CA GLY A 79 8.33 -49.42 -9.23
C GLY A 79 9.13 -49.23 -7.94
N GLY A 80 9.32 -50.30 -7.18
CA GLY A 80 9.97 -50.26 -5.87
C GLY A 80 11.48 -50.08 -5.91
N SER A 81 12.05 -49.63 -4.79
CA SER A 81 13.35 -50.08 -4.28
C SER A 81 13.56 -49.54 -2.88
N SER A 82 14.02 -50.44 -2.00
CA SER A 82 14.24 -50.25 -0.58
C SER A 82 15.50 -49.41 -0.33
N GLY A 83 15.34 -48.22 0.24
CA GLY A 83 16.44 -47.37 0.68
C GLY A 83 16.19 -46.88 2.11
N LYS A 84 16.88 -47.50 3.07
CA LYS A 84 16.93 -47.06 4.48
C LYS A 84 17.60 -45.68 4.57
N GLY A 85 16.81 -44.62 4.51
CA GLY A 85 17.20 -43.27 4.90
C GLY A 85 16.54 -42.88 6.22
N LYS A 86 17.33 -42.53 7.23
CA LYS A 86 16.88 -42.01 8.53
C LYS A 86 16.07 -40.73 8.32
N ALA A 87 14.77 -40.80 8.56
CA ALA A 87 13.88 -39.65 8.64
C ALA A 87 14.06 -38.94 9.98
N THR A 88 14.80 -37.84 10.00
CA THR A 88 14.69 -36.85 11.08
C THR A 88 13.49 -35.98 10.77
N LYS A 89 12.37 -36.29 11.43
CA LYS A 89 11.11 -35.56 11.36
C LYS A 89 11.25 -34.24 12.11
N GLN A 90 11.54 -33.16 11.39
CA GLN A 90 11.20 -31.81 11.83
C GLN A 90 10.13 -31.28 10.86
N GLU A 91 8.88 -31.31 11.33
CA GLU A 91 7.76 -30.59 10.74
C GLU A 91 8.05 -29.08 10.91
N GLY A 92 8.87 -28.55 10.01
CA GLY A 92 9.01 -27.11 9.83
C GLY A 92 7.73 -26.61 9.19
N VAL A 93 6.89 -25.96 9.98
CA VAL A 93 5.91 -25.02 9.45
C VAL A 93 6.73 -23.99 8.68
N VAL A 94 6.77 -24.13 7.35
CA VAL A 94 7.25 -23.08 6.48
C VAL A 94 6.22 -21.98 6.62
N VAL A 95 6.43 -21.10 7.60
CA VAL A 95 5.80 -19.78 7.61
C VAL A 95 6.38 -19.13 6.37
N VAL A 96 5.67 -19.27 5.26
CA VAL A 96 5.93 -18.45 4.09
C VAL A 96 5.58 -17.05 4.57
N ASP A 97 6.60 -16.27 4.94
CA ASP A 97 6.50 -14.84 5.18
C ASP A 97 6.14 -14.17 3.84
N CYS A 98 4.89 -14.35 3.40
CA CYS A 98 4.32 -13.82 2.17
C CYS A 98 3.91 -12.35 2.31
N TRP A 99 4.20 -11.73 3.46
CA TRP A 99 3.80 -10.35 3.76
C TRP A 99 4.67 -9.33 3.04
N ASP A 100 5.88 -9.70 2.64
CA ASP A 100 6.90 -8.71 2.30
C ASP A 100 6.81 -8.19 0.86
N SER A 101 6.10 -8.88 -0.04
CA SER A 101 6.18 -8.51 -1.47
C SER A 101 5.10 -7.57 -2.00
N ASP A 102 3.93 -7.47 -1.36
CA ASP A 102 2.81 -6.74 -1.96
C ASP A 102 2.24 -5.58 -1.13
N TRP A 103 2.44 -5.55 0.18
CA TRP A 103 1.89 -4.47 1.01
C TRP A 103 2.72 -3.18 0.90
N ASP A 104 2.05 -2.09 0.52
CA ASP A 104 2.64 -0.77 0.44
C ASP A 104 2.25 0.06 1.66
N TRP A 105 3.20 0.17 2.60
CA TRP A 105 3.01 0.88 3.87
C TRP A 105 2.58 2.34 3.68
N ARG A 106 2.87 2.96 2.53
CA ARG A 106 2.59 4.39 2.27
C ARG A 106 1.10 4.71 2.33
N TYR A 107 0.24 3.73 2.01
CA TYR A 107 -1.21 3.87 2.11
C TYR A 107 -1.74 3.74 3.54
N THR A 108 -0.94 3.20 4.46
CA THR A 108 -1.35 2.95 5.84
C THR A 108 -1.48 4.26 6.61
N PRO A 109 -2.62 4.51 7.28
CA PRO A 109 -2.78 5.68 8.13
C PRO A 109 -1.72 5.71 9.24
N ARG A 110 -1.13 6.89 9.44
CA ARG A 110 -0.03 7.11 10.37
C ARG A 110 -0.24 8.37 11.21
N TRP A 111 0.54 8.47 12.27
CA TRP A 111 0.48 9.56 13.23
C TRP A 111 1.42 10.69 12.81
N CYS A 112 1.08 11.92 13.16
CA CYS A 112 1.93 13.09 12.91
C CYS A 112 3.24 12.94 13.69
N THR A 113 4.39 13.23 13.07
CA THR A 113 5.69 13.20 13.78
C THR A 113 5.97 14.48 14.57
N HIS A 114 5.15 15.52 14.41
CA HIS A 114 5.32 16.76 15.17
C HIS A 114 5.04 16.53 16.66
N SER A 115 6.02 16.85 17.50
CA SER A 115 6.02 16.52 18.94
C SER A 115 4.86 17.16 19.71
N SER A 116 4.43 18.35 19.32
CA SER A 116 3.31 19.08 19.92
C SER A 116 2.02 19.00 19.10
N CYS A 117 1.89 18.04 18.16
CA CYS A 117 0.66 17.90 17.39
C CYS A 117 -0.51 17.49 18.31
N PRO A 118 -1.59 18.27 18.38
CA PRO A 118 -2.77 17.89 19.16
C PRO A 118 -3.64 16.85 18.44
N SER A 119 -3.35 16.55 17.16
CA SER A 119 -4.15 15.61 16.38
C SER A 119 -3.94 14.19 16.90
N SER A 120 -4.96 13.68 17.58
CA SER A 120 -5.10 12.26 17.90
C SER A 120 -5.61 11.43 16.73
N SER A 121 -5.81 12.03 15.56
CA SER A 121 -6.28 11.33 14.36
C SER A 121 -5.11 10.88 13.49
N SER A 122 -5.15 9.63 13.03
CA SER A 122 -4.24 9.12 12.01
C SER A 122 -4.65 9.65 10.63
N TYR A 123 -3.67 9.84 9.74
CA TYR A 123 -3.90 10.31 8.39
C TYR A 123 -3.05 9.52 7.39
N SER A 124 -3.45 9.52 6.13
CA SER A 124 -2.67 8.96 5.03
C SER A 124 -2.52 10.02 3.95
N PRO A 125 -1.30 10.40 3.54
CA PRO A 125 -1.10 11.32 2.42
C PRO A 125 -1.64 10.82 1.08
N TYR A 126 -1.97 9.53 0.99
CA TYR A 126 -2.59 8.91 -0.16
C TYR A 126 -4.12 8.78 -0.03
N ALA A 127 -4.72 9.31 1.05
CA ALA A 127 -6.17 9.40 1.14
C ALA A 127 -6.71 10.37 0.07
N ASN A 128 -7.84 10.04 -0.57
CA ASN A 128 -8.40 10.82 -1.68
C ASN A 128 -8.54 12.33 -1.38
N HIS A 129 -8.95 12.69 -0.16
CA HIS A 129 -9.14 14.08 0.26
C HIS A 129 -7.84 14.82 0.64
N LEU A 130 -6.71 14.11 0.77
CA LEU A 130 -5.40 14.66 1.12
C LEU A 130 -4.37 14.55 0.00
N TYR A 131 -4.61 13.69 -0.99
CA TYR A 131 -3.66 13.40 -2.05
C TYR A 131 -3.20 14.67 -2.78
N ALA A 132 -4.15 15.49 -3.22
CA ALA A 132 -3.86 16.74 -3.89
C ALA A 132 -3.05 17.71 -3.01
N PHE A 133 -3.31 17.76 -1.70
CA PHE A 133 -2.57 18.61 -0.79
C PHE A 133 -1.08 18.25 -0.71
N TYR A 134 -0.74 16.96 -0.56
CA TYR A 134 0.66 16.53 -0.42
C TYR A 134 1.44 16.41 -1.73
N HIS A 135 0.75 16.30 -2.87
CA HIS A 135 1.39 16.03 -4.17
C HIS A 135 1.34 17.22 -5.14
N THR A 136 0.63 18.30 -4.79
CA THR A 136 0.61 19.53 -5.60
C THR A 136 1.61 20.53 -5.06
N ARG A 137 2.51 21.01 -5.92
CA ARG A 137 3.46 22.07 -5.55
C ARG A 137 2.71 23.37 -5.27
N ARG A 138 3.04 24.03 -4.15
CA ARG A 138 2.57 25.39 -3.87
C ARG A 138 3.31 26.42 -4.75
N PRO A 139 2.80 27.65 -4.88
CA PRO A 139 3.49 28.73 -5.59
C PRO A 139 4.91 29.00 -5.05
N SER A 140 5.13 28.76 -3.76
CA SER A 140 6.43 28.83 -3.09
C SER A 140 7.39 27.68 -3.44
N THR A 141 7.00 26.78 -4.33
CA THR A 141 7.72 25.56 -4.76
C THR A 141 7.83 24.44 -3.72
N PHE A 142 7.56 24.71 -2.43
CA PHE A 142 7.58 23.69 -1.38
C PHE A 142 6.39 22.73 -1.47
N LEU A 143 6.69 21.44 -1.27
CA LEU A 143 5.69 20.41 -1.05
C LEU A 143 5.44 20.25 0.46
N PRO A 144 4.18 20.08 0.90
CA PRO A 144 3.90 19.75 2.29
C PRO A 144 4.60 18.44 2.71
N LEU A 145 5.20 18.45 3.90
CA LEU A 145 5.86 17.28 4.49
C LEU A 145 4.86 16.15 4.77
N GLN A 146 5.11 14.96 4.20
CA GLN A 146 4.23 13.79 4.30
C GLN A 146 4.30 13.05 5.65
N ASN A 147 5.28 13.38 6.48
CA ASN A 147 5.41 12.89 7.85
C ASN A 147 4.59 13.72 8.87
N LEU A 148 4.05 14.86 8.43
CA LEU A 148 3.18 15.74 9.23
C LEU A 148 1.72 15.63 8.78
N CYS A 149 0.76 15.81 9.70
CA CYS A 149 -0.65 15.93 9.33
C CYS A 149 -0.91 17.23 8.55
N SER A 150 -2.04 17.36 7.88
CA SER A 150 -2.28 18.49 6.96
C SER A 150 -2.15 19.86 7.64
N THR A 151 -2.59 19.99 8.89
CA THR A 151 -2.47 21.20 9.69
C THR A 151 -1.02 21.52 10.04
N CYS A 152 -0.27 20.55 10.59
CA CYS A 152 1.14 20.75 10.95
C CYS A 152 2.01 20.99 9.72
N SER A 153 1.74 20.25 8.64
CA SER A 153 2.44 20.38 7.36
C SER A 153 2.20 21.76 6.73
N LYS A 154 0.97 22.26 6.77
CA LYS A 154 0.65 23.63 6.34
C LYS A 154 1.39 24.68 7.16
N SER A 155 1.36 24.55 8.49
CA SER A 155 2.04 25.46 9.42
C SER A 155 3.56 25.45 9.25
N GLU A 156 4.15 24.27 8.96
CA GLU A 156 5.58 24.13 8.68
C GLU A 156 5.96 24.87 7.40
N VAL A 157 5.21 24.66 6.32
CA VAL A 157 5.47 25.35 5.05
C VAL A 157 5.32 26.87 5.20
N GLU A 158 4.26 27.34 5.87
CA GLU A 158 4.05 28.78 6.13
C GLU A 158 5.17 29.37 6.99
N THR A 159 5.70 28.61 7.96
CA THR A 159 6.84 29.05 8.76
C THR A 159 8.12 29.10 7.93
N CYS A 160 8.37 28.11 7.07
CA CYS A 160 9.49 28.11 6.15
C CYS A 160 9.42 29.31 5.19
N GLU A 161 8.26 29.55 4.57
CA GLU A 161 7.99 30.69 3.68
C GLU A 161 8.24 32.03 4.37
N ARG A 162 7.79 32.17 5.62
CA ARG A 162 8.04 33.36 6.44
C ARG A 162 9.53 33.55 6.75
N CYS A 163 10.24 32.50 7.18
CA CYS A 163 11.68 32.57 7.43
C CYS A 163 12.45 33.01 6.18
N ILE A 164 12.07 32.50 5.00
CA ILE A 164 12.66 32.90 3.72
C ILE A 164 12.36 34.37 3.42
N SER A 165 11.12 34.81 3.64
CA SER A 165 10.71 36.20 3.40
C SER A 165 11.42 37.19 4.35
N GLU A 166 11.56 36.83 5.62
CA GLU A 166 12.31 37.59 6.62
C GLU A 166 13.80 37.65 6.28
N LYS A 167 14.39 36.52 5.86
CA LYS A 167 15.79 36.47 5.43
C LYS A 167 16.04 37.33 4.20
N TRP A 168 15.14 37.26 3.21
CA TRP A 168 15.21 38.05 1.99
C TRP A 168 15.10 39.55 2.27
N SER A 169 14.18 39.96 3.14
CA SER A 169 13.94 41.37 3.48
C SER A 169 14.94 41.96 4.48
N GLY A 170 15.56 41.14 5.33
CA GLY A 170 16.47 41.60 6.39
C GLY A 170 17.82 42.16 5.90
N ARG A 171 18.15 41.98 4.62
CA ARG A 171 19.39 42.53 4.03
C ARG A 171 19.12 43.05 2.63
N CYS A 172 19.47 44.31 2.39
CA CYS A 172 19.52 44.86 1.04
C CYS A 172 20.79 44.35 0.33
N GLY A 173 20.64 43.81 -0.88
CA GLY A 173 21.77 43.42 -1.73
C GLY A 173 22.34 42.03 -1.41
N TRP A 174 21.49 41.01 -1.33
CA TRP A 174 21.96 39.63 -1.36
C TRP A 174 22.76 39.37 -2.65
N ASP A 175 23.97 38.85 -2.51
CA ASP A 175 24.66 38.24 -3.63
C ASP A 175 23.88 36.99 -4.07
N GLU A 176 23.71 36.81 -5.39
CA GLU A 176 22.94 35.69 -5.93
C GLU A 176 23.52 34.34 -5.50
N GLY A 177 24.85 34.23 -5.43
CA GLY A 177 25.54 33.04 -4.96
C GLY A 177 25.29 32.77 -3.47
N GLU A 178 25.40 33.80 -2.63
CA GLU A 178 25.13 33.69 -1.20
C GLU A 178 23.67 33.28 -0.93
N TRP A 179 22.72 33.89 -1.62
CA TRP A 179 21.30 33.55 -1.50
C TRP A 179 21.01 32.12 -1.94
N ASN A 180 21.49 31.72 -3.11
CA ASN A 180 21.27 30.38 -3.64
C ASN A 180 21.92 29.31 -2.75
N ALA A 181 23.09 29.58 -2.18
CA ALA A 181 23.73 28.68 -1.22
C ALA A 181 22.91 28.54 0.06
N TRP A 182 22.42 29.66 0.62
CA TRP A 182 21.59 29.65 1.81
C TRP A 182 20.25 28.94 1.58
N PHE A 183 19.52 29.33 0.53
CA PHE A 183 18.23 28.74 0.18
C PHE A 183 18.37 27.25 -0.16
N GLY A 184 19.40 26.88 -0.92
CA GLY A 184 19.72 25.49 -1.21
C GLY A 184 20.00 24.65 0.04
N ASN A 185 20.65 25.23 1.06
CA ASN A 185 20.85 24.55 2.35
C ASN A 185 19.52 24.38 3.12
N VAL A 186 18.63 25.37 3.09
CA VAL A 186 17.28 25.26 3.70
C VAL A 186 16.49 24.12 3.06
N VAL A 187 16.46 24.06 1.73
CA VAL A 187 15.78 22.98 0.99
C VAL A 187 16.39 21.62 1.34
N ARG A 188 17.73 21.49 1.28
CA ARG A 188 18.41 20.22 1.57
C ARG A 188 18.18 19.75 3.01
N ASN A 189 18.25 20.65 3.98
CA ASN A 189 18.01 20.30 5.38
C ASN A 189 16.58 19.79 5.58
N ARG A 190 15.61 20.45 4.96
CA ARG A 190 14.21 20.05 4.98
C ARG A 190 13.97 18.70 4.34
N ASP A 191 14.62 18.42 3.20
CA ASP A 191 14.54 17.13 2.51
C ASP A 191 15.15 16.00 3.34
N VAL A 192 16.33 16.22 3.93
CA VAL A 192 17.01 15.25 4.81
C VAL A 192 16.15 14.93 6.04
N GLU A 193 15.58 15.95 6.68
CA GLU A 193 14.68 15.75 7.82
C GLU A 193 13.41 14.99 7.41
N SER A 194 12.81 15.36 6.27
CA SER A 194 11.65 14.67 5.71
C SER A 194 11.95 13.18 5.47
N GLU A 195 13.05 12.86 4.79
CA GLU A 195 13.46 11.47 4.53
C GLU A 195 13.71 10.69 5.81
N PHE A 196 14.39 11.29 6.79
CA PHE A 196 14.61 10.66 8.09
C PHE A 196 13.29 10.26 8.76
N TRP A 197 12.33 11.19 8.82
CA TRP A 197 11.03 10.93 9.47
C TRP A 197 10.15 9.96 8.69
N VAL A 198 10.16 10.02 7.36
CA VAL A 198 9.45 9.07 6.49
C VAL A 198 9.99 7.64 6.71
N ASN A 199 11.33 7.48 6.76
CA ASN A 199 11.96 6.19 7.04
C ASN A 199 11.68 5.70 8.48
N ALA A 200 11.64 6.60 9.46
CA ALA A 200 11.27 6.26 10.83
C ALA A 200 9.80 5.81 10.93
N GLN A 201 8.89 6.49 10.23
CA GLN A 201 7.49 6.07 10.12
C GLN A 201 7.35 4.72 9.43
N GLU A 202 8.08 4.48 8.33
CA GLU A 202 8.09 3.19 7.65
C GLU A 202 8.46 2.06 8.61
N ARG A 203 9.56 2.20 9.35
CA ARG A 203 10.00 1.20 10.33
C ARG A 203 8.92 0.93 11.37
N LEU A 204 8.35 1.99 11.96
CA LEU A 204 7.29 1.85 12.96
C LEU A 204 6.03 1.17 12.40
N ILE A 205 5.65 1.47 11.15
CA ILE A 205 4.47 0.90 10.50
C ILE A 205 4.74 -0.58 10.15
N ARG A 206 5.92 -0.91 9.63
CA ARG A 206 6.31 -2.28 9.33
C ARG A 206 6.41 -3.15 10.58
N GLU A 207 6.97 -2.61 11.67
CA GLU A 207 7.04 -3.30 12.97
C GLU A 207 5.65 -3.55 13.59
N ARG A 208 4.74 -2.58 13.46
CA ARG A 208 3.36 -2.72 13.94
C ARG A 208 2.49 -3.58 13.01
N GLY A 209 2.88 -3.70 11.75
CA GLY A 209 2.10 -4.28 10.68
C GLY A 209 0.98 -3.37 10.18
N PRO A 210 0.25 -3.80 9.13
CA PRO A 210 -0.97 -3.11 8.71
C PRO A 210 -1.92 -3.01 9.90
N VAL A 211 -2.58 -1.85 10.03
CA VAL A 211 -3.62 -1.67 11.03
C VAL A 211 -4.60 -2.81 10.82
N ARG A 212 -4.64 -3.77 11.75
CA ARG A 212 -5.70 -4.77 11.79
C ARG A 212 -6.96 -3.98 12.06
N TRP A 213 -7.62 -3.54 10.99
CA TRP A 213 -8.97 -3.02 11.04
C TRP A 213 -9.76 -4.18 11.63
N VAL A 214 -9.96 -4.08 12.93
CA VAL A 214 -10.68 -5.07 13.70
C VAL A 214 -12.03 -5.12 13.01
N GLU A 215 -12.39 -6.27 12.47
CA GLU A 215 -13.77 -6.67 12.18
C GLU A 215 -14.57 -6.73 13.50
N LYS A 216 -14.49 -5.69 14.33
CA LYS A 216 -15.37 -5.42 15.46
C LYS A 216 -16.63 -4.75 14.90
N GLY A 217 -17.22 -5.41 13.91
CA GLY A 217 -18.60 -5.26 13.47
C GLY A 217 -19.40 -6.53 13.72
N GLY A 218 -18.82 -7.57 14.31
CA GLY A 218 -19.53 -8.72 14.87
C GLY A 218 -19.65 -8.56 16.38
N GLU A 219 -20.86 -8.37 16.87
CA GLU A 219 -21.21 -8.56 18.28
C GLU A 219 -20.70 -9.93 18.74
N VAL A 220 -19.62 -9.94 19.53
CA VAL A 220 -19.31 -11.07 20.39
C VAL A 220 -19.77 -10.65 21.78
N GLU A 221 -21.03 -10.99 22.07
CA GLU A 221 -21.54 -11.03 23.43
C GLU A 221 -20.61 -11.88 24.31
N GLY A 222 -20.18 -11.29 25.41
CA GLY A 222 -20.00 -11.94 26.70
C GLY A 222 -19.16 -13.21 26.74
N LYS A 223 -17.83 -13.07 26.75
CA LYS A 223 -16.98 -13.93 27.59
C LYS A 223 -15.91 -13.09 28.29
N GLU A 224 -16.20 -12.75 29.55
CA GLU A 224 -15.19 -12.38 30.53
C GLU A 224 -14.15 -13.50 30.61
N GLY A 225 -12.89 -13.16 30.32
CA GLY A 225 -11.82 -14.14 30.27
C GLY A 225 -10.45 -13.48 30.16
N GLN A 226 -9.90 -13.13 31.33
CA GLN A 226 -8.48 -12.90 31.62
C GLN A 226 -7.75 -11.78 30.85
N VAL A 227 -7.64 -10.66 31.56
CA VAL A 227 -6.61 -9.63 31.36
C VAL A 227 -5.23 -10.25 31.53
N LEU A 228 -4.58 -10.60 30.42
CA LEU A 228 -3.14 -10.79 30.38
C LEU A 228 -2.49 -9.41 30.29
N GLU A 229 -2.11 -8.86 31.45
CA GLU A 229 -1.24 -7.70 31.57
C GLU A 229 0.08 -7.96 30.82
N LYS A 230 0.17 -7.55 29.55
CA LYS A 230 1.47 -7.33 28.91
C LYS A 230 1.97 -5.94 29.29
N LYS A 231 2.44 -5.82 30.54
CA LYS A 231 3.35 -4.74 30.96
C LYS A 231 4.68 -4.95 30.22
N GLY A 232 4.85 -4.29 29.09
CA GLY A 232 6.06 -4.40 28.28
C GLY A 232 6.35 -3.12 27.48
N LYS A 233 7.25 -2.30 28.02
CA LYS A 233 8.15 -1.39 27.27
C LYS A 233 7.53 -0.24 26.44
N TRP A 234 6.47 0.40 26.89
CA TRP A 234 6.09 1.72 26.34
C TRP A 234 6.94 2.90 26.88
N GLY A 235 7.71 2.71 27.97
CA GLY A 235 8.40 3.80 28.66
C GLY A 235 9.76 4.23 28.11
N ILE A 236 10.32 3.55 27.09
CA ILE A 236 11.68 3.86 26.59
C ILE A 236 11.65 4.70 25.32
N LEU A 237 10.65 4.51 24.44
CA LEU A 237 10.56 5.31 23.21
C LEU A 237 10.16 6.76 23.49
N SER A 238 9.38 7.04 24.54
CA SER A 238 9.05 8.43 24.91
C SER A 238 10.25 9.26 25.36
N ARG A 239 11.36 8.63 25.81
CA ARG A 239 12.58 9.34 26.23
C ARG A 239 13.53 9.70 25.10
N LEU A 240 13.40 9.08 23.92
CA LEU A 240 14.24 9.44 22.76
C LEU A 240 13.69 10.63 21.96
N PHE A 241 12.42 11.03 22.17
CA PHE A 241 11.80 12.13 21.42
C PHE A 241 11.73 13.47 22.18
N SER A 242 12.22 13.55 23.42
CA SER A 242 12.32 14.83 24.18
C SER A 242 13.70 15.48 24.12
N SER A 243 14.70 14.87 23.48
CA SER A 243 16.11 15.33 23.54
C SER A 243 16.62 16.09 22.30
N MET A 244 15.78 16.35 21.29
CA MET A 244 16.19 17.12 20.09
C MET A 244 15.46 18.46 19.93
N ALA A 245 14.71 18.89 20.94
CA ALA A 245 14.18 20.24 21.03
C ALA A 245 14.89 21.00 22.16
N ALA A 246 16.15 21.36 21.90
CA ALA A 246 16.90 22.37 22.65
C ALA A 246 17.80 23.12 21.67
#